data_AF-A0A960T2U7-F1
#
_entry.id   AF-A0A960T2U7-F1
#
_cell.length_a   1.000
_cell.length_b   1.000
_cell.length_c   1.000
_cell.angle_alpha   90.00
_cell.angle_beta   90.00
_cell.angle_gamma   90.00
#
_symmetry.space_group_name_H-M   'P 1'
#
loop_
_entity.id
_entity.type
_entity.pdbx_description
1 polymer ?
#
loop_
_entity_poly.entity_id
_entity_poly.type
_entity_poly.pdbx_seq_one_letter_code
_entity_poly.pdbx_strand_id
1 'polypeptide(L)'
;PEMAAEWARWAKTEGYKVAGWEIGNELDGEWELGHFGTDGKPVDADEYARRFVAFSKAIKAVDPQAKVGGPACSNDQLPFVETLIREAGDSLDFVTFHTYPVLGGRRTEAERFAQADDVAIAVKKIRGWLERYQSQRADQVKIGITEWHKQVMETRPTVDLSSGLWACLFIGAMAESGVDFANLWDMFSTTDAGGHGLFCPETKKPRAMFHALTLWSGHMHERIVPVTGGDETLKVFATTNGDEVSVMLVNTSPDKAREVEISSGLVDQTLRGNFRFSAREYFWNPYTHQPEWSVSPRETLGGAAPVVVPPFSVVVSKFYSDGKEALRAKLEPGEPELSILLPTKAPADLPVEGFITVRRKGTKDAWEGTLPEVKLAVDGPAVCEPSTVDTSSAVGRFTLKPTGAGVCRVSVDGAAAEIELTAIEERKEVLWSFSDDASIDGMTTDYQLGLDRQVRPNQSVAAVSLQQATGKAQQNTLLMIKPMPSSLDRGRAGGVTGLLGASGDLRSEDPNAAVQVILQSNHDHWIQIAQIPLSELKGGWKELSIRTTEPELLAAMPELYALRFQ
;
A
#
# COMPACT_ATOMS: atom_id res chain seq x y z
N PRO A 1 32.76 -7.88 11.25
CA PRO A 1 32.77 -6.96 12.41
C PRO A 1 33.81 -5.83 12.29
N GLU A 2 34.99 -6.15 11.75
CA GLU A 2 36.13 -5.26 11.52
C GLU A 2 35.75 -4.07 10.64
N MET A 3 35.06 -4.33 9.53
CA MET A 3 34.57 -3.29 8.62
C MET A 3 33.57 -2.34 9.31
N ALA A 4 32.67 -2.85 10.15
CA ALA A 4 31.74 -2.02 10.91
C ALA A 4 32.48 -1.12 11.92
N ALA A 5 33.53 -1.63 12.58
CA ALA A 5 34.38 -0.81 13.43
C ALA A 5 35.17 0.25 12.64
N GLU A 6 35.58 -0.06 11.40
CA GLU A 6 36.20 0.91 10.52
C GLU A 6 35.24 2.02 10.11
N TRP A 7 33.99 1.69 9.78
CA TRP A 7 32.95 2.68 9.51
C TRP A 7 32.68 3.58 10.72
N ALA A 8 32.60 3.00 11.92
CA ALA A 8 32.47 3.78 13.15
C ALA A 8 33.67 4.72 13.39
N ARG A 9 34.89 4.25 13.10
CA ARG A 9 36.12 5.06 13.22
C ARG A 9 36.13 6.20 12.20
N TRP A 10 35.75 5.90 10.96
CA TRP A 10 35.65 6.89 9.90
C TRP A 10 34.61 7.96 10.27
N ALA A 11 33.39 7.56 10.64
CA ALA A 11 32.34 8.50 11.02
C ALA A 11 32.75 9.43 12.17
N LYS A 12 33.45 8.89 13.17
CA LYS A 12 34.01 9.68 14.28
C LYS A 12 35.11 10.63 13.82
N THR A 13 35.97 10.19 12.90
CA THR A 13 37.07 11.00 12.34
C THR A 13 36.53 12.19 11.54
N GLU A 14 35.47 11.96 10.76
CA GLU A 14 34.78 13.00 9.99
C GLU A 14 33.85 13.88 10.85
N GLY A 15 33.66 13.54 12.13
CA GLY A 15 32.81 14.31 13.06
C GLY A 15 31.30 14.12 12.85
N TYR A 16 30.87 13.03 12.19
CA TYR A 16 29.46 12.71 12.05
C TYR A 16 28.83 12.31 13.39
N LYS A 17 27.64 12.84 13.65
CA LYS A 17 26.83 12.50 14.83
C LYS A 17 25.88 11.36 14.47
N VAL A 18 26.39 10.14 14.48
CA VAL A 18 25.59 8.95 14.18
C VAL A 18 24.64 8.65 15.35
N ALA A 19 23.34 8.72 15.11
CA ALA A 19 22.31 8.52 16.14
C ALA A 19 22.18 7.04 16.57
N GLY A 20 22.46 6.11 15.66
CA GLY A 20 22.43 4.68 15.91
C GLY A 20 23.03 3.89 14.74
N TRP A 21 23.46 2.67 15.02
CA TRP A 21 23.96 1.70 14.06
C TRP A 21 23.02 0.50 14.05
N GLU A 22 22.45 0.20 12.90
CA GLU A 22 21.64 -1.00 12.70
C GLU A 22 22.51 -2.11 12.10
N ILE A 23 22.36 -3.34 12.59
CA ILE A 23 23.15 -4.48 12.13
C ILE A 23 22.36 -5.33 11.15
N GLY A 24 22.72 -5.25 9.88
CA GLY A 24 22.02 -5.97 8.81
C GLY A 24 20.71 -5.29 8.41
N ASN A 25 20.03 -5.91 7.46
CA ASN A 25 18.75 -5.53 6.89
C ASN A 25 18.05 -6.85 6.56
N GLU A 26 16.79 -7.06 6.92
CA GLU A 26 15.91 -8.18 6.50
C GLU A 26 16.55 -9.58 6.33
N LEU A 27 17.52 -9.94 7.18
CA LEU A 27 18.25 -11.21 7.04
C LEU A 27 17.37 -12.44 7.29
N ASP A 28 16.11 -12.26 7.69
CA ASP A 28 15.08 -13.28 7.78
C ASP A 28 14.48 -13.68 6.42
N GLY A 29 14.65 -12.86 5.38
CA GLY A 29 14.12 -13.10 4.03
C GLY A 29 15.15 -13.68 3.06
N GLU A 30 14.76 -14.69 2.27
CA GLU A 30 15.65 -15.34 1.29
C GLU A 30 16.11 -14.43 0.15
N TRP A 31 15.42 -13.31 -0.05
CA TRP A 31 15.75 -12.27 -1.03
C TRP A 31 16.97 -11.45 -0.64
N GLU A 32 17.27 -11.39 0.66
CA GLU A 32 18.26 -10.46 1.17
C GLU A 32 19.69 -11.00 1.00
N LEU A 33 20.57 -10.11 0.54
CA LEU A 33 21.98 -10.45 0.42
C LEU A 33 22.59 -10.66 1.81
N GLY A 34 22.97 -11.91 2.09
CA GLY A 34 23.53 -12.31 3.38
C GLY A 34 22.60 -13.19 4.21
N HIS A 35 21.37 -13.43 3.75
CA HIS A 35 20.50 -14.46 4.29
C HIS A 35 21.18 -15.82 4.22
N PHE A 36 21.83 -16.17 3.10
CA PHE A 36 22.64 -17.38 3.03
C PHE A 36 24.10 -17.08 3.45
N GLY A 37 24.58 -17.82 4.44
CA GLY A 37 25.97 -17.79 4.86
C GLY A 37 26.94 -18.35 3.81
N THR A 38 28.24 -18.21 4.05
CA THR A 38 29.28 -18.75 3.16
C THR A 38 29.26 -20.28 3.07
N ASP A 39 28.61 -20.95 4.01
CA ASP A 39 28.36 -22.40 4.01
C ASP A 39 27.06 -22.79 3.28
N GLY A 40 26.37 -21.82 2.68
CA GLY A 40 25.12 -22.00 1.93
C GLY A 40 23.89 -22.20 2.81
N LYS A 41 24.00 -22.06 4.14
CA LYS A 41 22.85 -22.21 5.04
C LYS A 41 22.16 -20.87 5.28
N PRO A 42 20.83 -20.85 5.43
CA PRO A 42 20.11 -19.65 5.83
C PRO A 42 20.56 -19.22 7.23
N VAL A 43 20.66 -17.91 7.45
CA VAL A 43 20.85 -17.30 8.74
C VAL A 43 19.56 -17.52 9.53
N ASP A 44 19.69 -18.16 10.68
CA ASP A 44 18.61 -18.26 11.66
C ASP A 44 18.75 -17.18 12.74
N ALA A 45 17.77 -17.14 13.64
CA ALA A 45 17.72 -16.16 14.71
C ALA A 45 18.93 -16.22 15.66
N ASP A 46 19.44 -17.43 15.94
CA ASP A 46 20.56 -17.65 16.87
C ASP A 46 21.89 -17.22 16.22
N GLU A 47 22.08 -17.55 14.94
CA GLU A 47 23.22 -17.06 14.16
C GLU A 47 23.19 -15.53 14.05
N TYR A 48 22.02 -14.94 13.77
CA TYR A 48 21.87 -13.48 13.75
C TYR A 48 22.27 -12.88 15.11
N ALA A 49 21.74 -13.39 16.22
CA ALA A 49 22.06 -12.86 17.56
C ALA A 49 23.56 -12.96 17.89
N ARG A 50 24.21 -14.07 17.52
CA ARG A 50 25.67 -14.22 17.68
C ARG A 50 26.44 -13.19 16.85
N ARG A 51 26.04 -12.96 15.60
CA ARG A 51 26.63 -11.90 14.77
C ARG A 51 26.41 -10.54 15.39
N PHE A 52 25.19 -10.21 15.81
CA PHE A 52 24.84 -8.94 16.43
C PHE A 52 25.77 -8.58 17.59
N VAL A 53 26.00 -9.50 18.53
CA VAL A 53 26.92 -9.29 19.67
C VAL A 53 28.33 -8.96 19.19
N ALA A 54 28.85 -9.70 18.20
CA ALA A 54 30.19 -9.47 17.66
C ALA A 54 30.32 -8.09 16.98
N PHE A 55 29.32 -7.68 16.20
CA PHE A 55 29.29 -6.37 15.55
C PHE A 55 29.12 -5.23 16.56
N SER A 56 28.16 -5.36 17.50
CA SER A 56 27.93 -4.36 18.56
C SER A 56 29.18 -4.13 19.40
N LYS A 57 29.89 -5.20 19.81
CA LYS A 57 31.16 -5.10 20.53
C LYS A 57 32.24 -4.37 19.72
N ALA A 58 32.34 -4.66 18.42
CA ALA A 58 33.35 -4.06 17.55
C ALA A 58 33.11 -2.55 17.36
N ILE A 59 31.86 -2.13 17.15
CA ILE A 59 31.47 -0.71 17.05
C ILE A 59 31.72 0.00 18.38
N LYS A 60 31.27 -0.57 19.50
CA LYS A 60 31.41 0.02 20.84
C LYS A 60 32.87 0.09 21.34
N ALA A 61 33.76 -0.74 20.80
CA ALA A 61 35.20 -0.62 21.07
C ALA A 61 35.82 0.65 20.46
N VAL A 62 35.24 1.19 19.39
CA VAL A 62 35.67 2.45 18.75
C VAL A 62 34.95 3.65 19.35
N ASP A 63 33.65 3.49 19.62
CA ASP A 63 32.82 4.49 20.27
C ASP A 63 31.94 3.86 21.36
N PRO A 64 32.36 3.92 22.64
CA PRO A 64 31.58 3.38 23.75
C PRO A 64 30.18 4.01 23.94
N GLN A 65 29.91 5.16 23.31
CA GLN A 65 28.60 5.83 23.37
C GLN A 65 27.68 5.43 22.22
N ALA A 66 28.17 4.69 21.23
CA ALA A 66 27.38 4.26 20.08
C ALA A 66 26.16 3.45 20.51
N LYS A 67 25.01 3.77 19.91
CA LYS A 67 23.77 3.01 20.05
C LYS A 67 23.69 1.99 18.93
N VAL A 68 23.46 0.72 19.28
CA VAL A 68 23.43 -0.38 18.31
C VAL A 68 22.12 -1.15 18.43
N GLY A 69 21.49 -1.45 17.31
CA GLY A 69 20.23 -2.18 17.29
C GLY A 69 19.98 -2.97 16.01
N GLY A 70 18.81 -3.59 15.96
CA GLY A 70 18.44 -4.56 14.92
C GLY A 70 17.18 -5.33 15.33
N PRO A 71 16.74 -6.31 14.53
CA PRO A 71 17.44 -6.83 13.36
C PRO A 71 17.00 -6.26 12.01
N ALA A 72 16.16 -5.20 11.99
CA ALA A 72 15.47 -4.77 10.77
C ALA A 72 14.71 -5.94 10.12
N CYS A 73 13.87 -6.63 10.92
CA CYS A 73 13.04 -7.72 10.39
C CYS A 73 12.19 -7.26 9.21
N SER A 74 11.98 -8.11 8.22
CA SER A 74 11.16 -7.75 7.06
C SER A 74 9.68 -7.46 7.33
N ASN A 75 9.15 -7.80 8.52
CA ASN A 75 7.72 -7.65 8.81
C ASN A 75 7.38 -7.64 10.32
N ASP A 76 6.11 -7.39 10.59
CA ASP A 76 5.47 -7.30 11.91
C ASP A 76 5.24 -8.65 12.62
N GLN A 77 5.61 -9.78 12.01
CA GLN A 77 5.70 -11.08 12.69
C GLN A 77 6.99 -11.21 13.50
N LEU A 78 7.90 -10.25 13.37
CA LEU A 78 9.10 -10.09 14.19
C LEU A 78 10.03 -11.32 14.19
N PRO A 79 10.34 -11.92 13.02
CA PRO A 79 11.32 -13.00 12.96
C PRO A 79 12.64 -12.54 13.57
N PHE A 80 13.29 -13.39 14.35
CA PHE A 80 14.54 -13.12 15.07
C PHE A 80 14.47 -12.18 16.28
N VAL A 81 13.46 -11.30 16.41
CA VAL A 81 13.42 -10.30 17.50
C VAL A 81 13.41 -10.92 18.89
N GLU A 82 12.57 -11.93 19.14
CA GLU A 82 12.50 -12.56 20.46
C GLU A 82 13.86 -13.16 20.86
N THR A 83 14.48 -13.92 19.94
CA THR A 83 15.79 -14.53 20.15
C THR A 83 16.85 -13.46 20.34
N LEU A 84 16.83 -12.37 19.57
CA LEU A 84 17.79 -11.28 19.72
C LEU A 84 17.71 -10.64 21.10
N ILE A 85 16.50 -10.34 21.58
CA ILE A 85 16.28 -9.78 22.92
C ILE A 85 16.76 -10.74 24.00
N ARG A 86 16.48 -12.05 23.83
CA ARG A 86 16.85 -13.10 24.80
C ARG A 86 18.37 -13.31 24.87
N GLU A 87 19.02 -13.48 23.72
CA GLU A 87 20.43 -13.91 23.65
C GLU A 87 21.41 -12.73 23.62
N ALA A 88 21.00 -11.55 23.13
CA ALA A 88 21.88 -10.40 22.92
C ALA A 88 21.39 -9.09 23.55
N GLY A 89 20.34 -9.12 24.36
CA GLY A 89 19.72 -7.91 24.93
C GLY A 89 20.68 -7.03 25.75
N ASP A 90 21.74 -7.59 26.33
CA ASP A 90 22.79 -6.81 27.00
C ASP A 90 23.53 -5.83 26.06
N SER A 91 23.66 -6.21 24.80
CA SER A 91 24.35 -5.43 23.76
C SER A 91 23.44 -4.52 22.95
N LEU A 92 22.12 -4.60 23.18
CA LEU A 92 21.04 -4.02 22.38
C LEU A 92 20.55 -2.69 22.95
N ASP A 93 20.68 -1.60 22.20
CA ASP A 93 20.16 -0.28 22.58
C ASP A 93 18.76 -0.02 22.02
N PHE A 94 18.42 -0.65 20.89
CA PHE A 94 17.11 -0.54 20.27
C PHE A 94 16.78 -1.80 19.45
N VAL A 95 15.49 -2.13 19.37
CA VAL A 95 14.93 -3.19 18.51
C VAL A 95 14.30 -2.53 17.31
N THR A 96 14.46 -3.12 16.12
CA THR A 96 13.88 -2.60 14.88
C THR A 96 13.20 -3.65 14.04
N PHE A 97 12.17 -3.24 13.33
CA PHE A 97 11.46 -4.04 12.34
C PHE A 97 10.90 -3.14 11.24
N HIS A 98 10.61 -3.76 10.10
CA HIS A 98 9.99 -3.14 8.96
C HIS A 98 8.50 -3.48 8.94
N THR A 99 7.69 -2.59 8.37
CA THR A 99 6.26 -2.88 8.24
C THR A 99 5.60 -2.18 7.07
N TYR A 100 4.80 -2.96 6.37
CA TYR A 100 3.95 -2.56 5.26
C TYR A 100 2.56 -3.16 5.48
N PRO A 101 1.77 -2.60 6.42
CA PRO A 101 0.63 -3.31 7.04
C PRO A 101 -0.47 -3.71 6.04
N VAL A 102 -0.63 -2.94 4.98
CA VAL A 102 -1.62 -3.22 3.94
C VAL A 102 -1.03 -4.23 2.95
N LEU A 103 -1.27 -5.51 3.22
CA LEU A 103 -1.07 -6.57 2.23
C LEU A 103 -2.04 -6.38 1.05
N GLY A 104 -1.61 -6.82 -0.13
CA GLY A 104 -2.41 -6.80 -1.36
C GLY A 104 -3.71 -7.62 -1.29
N GLY A 105 -4.42 -7.69 -2.41
CA GLY A 105 -5.73 -8.33 -2.54
C GLY A 105 -6.88 -7.32 -2.60
N ARG A 106 -8.10 -7.83 -2.73
CA ARG A 106 -9.36 -7.05 -2.90
C ARG A 106 -9.84 -6.35 -1.62
N ARG A 107 -8.92 -5.75 -0.87
CA ARG A 107 -9.25 -4.97 0.31
C ARG A 107 -9.85 -3.63 -0.09
N THR A 108 -10.99 -3.33 0.49
CA THR A 108 -11.63 -2.02 0.45
C THR A 108 -10.74 -0.97 1.11
N GLU A 109 -10.95 0.29 0.74
CA GLU A 109 -10.27 1.44 1.35
C GLU A 109 -10.38 1.43 2.89
N ALA A 110 -11.58 1.11 3.41
CA ALA A 110 -11.86 1.05 4.84
C ALA A 110 -11.03 -0.03 5.55
N GLU A 111 -10.93 -1.23 4.96
CA GLU A 111 -10.09 -2.31 5.50
C GLU A 111 -8.61 -1.88 5.54
N ARG A 112 -8.12 -1.18 4.52
CA ARG A 112 -6.74 -0.68 4.50
C ARG A 112 -6.48 0.34 5.62
N PHE A 113 -7.43 1.22 5.91
CA PHE A 113 -7.31 2.15 7.04
C PHE A 113 -7.35 1.46 8.41
N ALA A 114 -8.16 0.42 8.56
CA ALA A 114 -8.27 -0.32 9.82
C ALA A 114 -6.94 -0.97 10.23
N GLN A 115 -6.09 -1.35 9.27
CA GLN A 115 -4.78 -1.96 9.52
C GLN A 115 -3.72 -0.98 10.05
N ALA A 116 -3.98 0.34 10.09
CA ALA A 116 -3.02 1.28 10.65
C ALA A 116 -2.73 1.00 12.14
N ASP A 117 -3.71 0.46 12.88
CA ASP A 117 -3.62 0.18 14.31
C ASP A 117 -2.85 -1.13 14.62
N ASP A 118 -2.60 -1.99 13.62
CA ASP A 118 -1.99 -3.32 13.78
C ASP A 118 -0.55 -3.26 14.32
N VAL A 119 0.14 -2.13 14.14
CA VAL A 119 1.49 -1.89 14.68
C VAL A 119 1.56 -2.11 16.20
N ALA A 120 0.47 -1.83 16.92
CA ALA A 120 0.38 -2.02 18.37
C ALA A 120 0.61 -3.48 18.78
N ILE A 121 0.24 -4.44 17.92
CA ILE A 121 0.40 -5.88 18.19
C ILE A 121 1.89 -6.23 18.24
N ALA A 122 2.66 -5.76 17.25
CA ALA A 122 4.10 -5.98 17.19
C ALA A 122 4.80 -5.31 18.38
N VAL A 123 4.49 -4.04 18.65
CA VAL A 123 5.11 -3.29 19.76
C VAL A 123 4.81 -3.95 21.11
N LYS A 124 3.58 -4.43 21.34
CA LYS A 124 3.21 -5.16 22.55
C LYS A 124 3.99 -6.47 22.71
N LYS A 125 4.22 -7.23 21.63
CA LYS A 125 5.08 -8.43 21.68
C LYS A 125 6.50 -8.08 22.09
N ILE A 126 7.09 -7.05 21.48
CA ILE A 126 8.45 -6.59 21.79
C ILE A 126 8.56 -6.17 23.26
N ARG A 127 7.64 -5.34 23.76
CA ARG A 127 7.62 -4.93 25.17
C ARG A 127 7.50 -6.14 26.10
N GLY A 128 6.63 -7.09 25.79
CA GLY A 128 6.51 -8.34 26.57
C GLY A 128 7.79 -9.18 26.58
N TRP A 129 8.54 -9.25 25.48
CA TRP A 129 9.83 -9.94 25.43
C TRP A 129 10.92 -9.17 26.20
N LEU A 130 10.94 -7.84 26.11
CA LEU A 130 11.86 -7.00 26.88
C LEU A 130 11.61 -7.15 28.39
N GLU A 131 10.35 -7.12 28.84
CA GLU A 131 10.00 -7.38 30.24
C GLU A 131 10.41 -8.78 30.69
N ARG A 132 10.21 -9.78 29.83
CA ARG A 132 10.50 -11.18 30.15
C ARG A 132 11.99 -11.49 30.26
N TYR A 133 12.79 -11.04 29.30
CA TYR A 133 14.20 -11.42 29.19
C TYR A 133 15.17 -10.32 29.63
N GLN A 134 14.73 -9.06 29.65
CA GLN A 134 15.55 -7.87 29.90
C GLN A 134 14.92 -6.93 30.94
N SER A 135 14.20 -7.47 31.92
CA SER A 135 13.38 -6.72 32.91
C SER A 135 14.06 -5.50 33.55
N GLN A 136 15.36 -5.56 33.83
CA GLN A 136 16.12 -4.46 34.47
C GLN A 136 16.37 -3.26 33.54
N ARG A 137 16.19 -3.44 32.23
CA ARG A 137 16.49 -2.44 31.19
C ARG A 137 15.39 -2.34 30.13
N ALA A 138 14.21 -2.91 30.36
CA ALA A 138 13.13 -2.96 29.38
C ALA A 138 12.75 -1.56 28.87
N ASP A 139 12.68 -0.57 29.76
CA ASP A 139 12.39 0.83 29.42
C ASP A 139 13.58 1.58 28.78
N GLN A 140 14.77 0.99 28.79
CA GLN A 140 15.97 1.59 28.20
C GLN A 140 16.16 1.17 26.74
N VAL A 141 15.58 0.04 26.33
CA VAL A 141 15.65 -0.46 24.96
C VAL A 141 14.52 0.18 24.15
N LYS A 142 14.91 0.99 23.16
CA LYS A 142 13.96 1.66 22.28
C LYS A 142 13.37 0.70 21.25
N ILE A 143 12.19 1.01 20.74
CA ILE A 143 11.54 0.29 19.64
C ILE A 143 11.48 1.23 18.43
N GLY A 144 12.14 0.84 17.35
CA GLY A 144 12.17 1.58 16.10
C GLY A 144 11.45 0.86 14.97
N ILE A 145 10.91 1.63 14.03
CA ILE A 145 10.43 1.12 12.74
C ILE A 145 11.30 1.75 11.65
N THR A 146 12.37 1.07 11.25
CA THR A 146 13.41 1.63 10.36
C THR A 146 13.07 1.58 8.88
N GLU A 147 11.96 0.94 8.54
CA GLU A 147 11.38 0.98 7.20
C GLU A 147 9.86 0.81 7.30
N TRP A 148 9.10 1.78 6.78
CA TRP A 148 7.67 1.62 6.65
C TRP A 148 7.07 2.41 5.49
N HIS A 149 6.01 1.84 4.94
CA HIS A 149 5.05 2.49 4.08
C HIS A 149 3.69 1.83 4.31
N LYS A 150 2.61 2.34 3.68
CA LYS A 150 1.29 1.71 3.70
C LYS A 150 1.29 0.24 3.27
N GLN A 151 1.97 -0.08 2.17
CA GLN A 151 1.98 -1.39 1.51
C GLN A 151 3.27 -1.54 0.70
N VAL A 152 3.75 -2.77 0.48
CA VAL A 152 4.96 -3.04 -0.33
C VAL A 152 4.73 -2.76 -1.81
N MET A 153 3.52 -3.02 -2.30
CA MET A 153 3.22 -2.86 -3.72
C MET A 153 2.97 -1.41 -4.10
N GLU A 154 3.88 -0.86 -4.90
CA GLU A 154 3.83 0.52 -5.38
C GLU A 154 2.71 0.73 -6.43
N THR A 155 1.52 1.02 -5.92
CA THR A 155 0.30 1.27 -6.71
C THR A 155 -0.28 2.65 -6.37
N ARG A 156 -1.33 3.11 -7.04
CA ARG A 156 -1.89 4.45 -6.82
C ARG A 156 -2.19 4.79 -5.34
N PRO A 157 -2.75 3.89 -4.51
CA PRO A 157 -2.94 4.13 -3.08
C PRO A 157 -1.68 4.41 -2.27
N THR A 158 -0.47 4.23 -2.85
CA THR A 158 0.81 4.63 -2.24
C THR A 158 1.15 6.09 -2.46
N VAL A 159 0.58 6.73 -3.48
CA VAL A 159 0.91 8.10 -3.88
C VAL A 159 -0.25 9.08 -3.76
N ASP A 160 -1.49 8.62 -3.84
CA ASP A 160 -2.66 9.50 -3.80
C ASP A 160 -3.03 9.94 -2.37
N LEU A 161 -4.11 10.72 -2.26
CA LEU A 161 -4.56 11.29 -0.99
C LEU A 161 -4.80 10.22 0.11
N SER A 162 -5.17 9.00 -0.29
CA SER A 162 -5.34 7.86 0.62
C SER A 162 -4.06 7.57 1.41
N SER A 163 -2.90 7.65 0.75
CA SER A 163 -1.61 7.42 1.37
C SER A 163 -1.31 8.43 2.48
N GLY A 164 -1.65 9.71 2.26
CA GLY A 164 -1.46 10.77 3.25
C GLY A 164 -2.39 10.64 4.46
N LEU A 165 -3.67 10.32 4.24
CA LEU A 165 -4.61 10.03 5.33
C LEU A 165 -4.14 8.82 6.14
N TRP A 166 -3.72 7.76 5.46
CA TRP A 166 -3.26 6.53 6.11
C TRP A 166 -2.00 6.80 6.94
N ALA A 167 -1.05 7.56 6.40
CA ALA A 167 0.14 7.98 7.13
C ALA A 167 -0.19 8.82 8.38
N CYS A 168 -1.23 9.67 8.33
CA CYS A 168 -1.68 10.39 9.53
C CYS A 168 -2.14 9.43 10.62
N LEU A 169 -2.89 8.38 10.26
CA LEU A 169 -3.33 7.34 11.20
C LEU A 169 -2.15 6.54 11.74
N PHE A 170 -1.27 6.08 10.85
CA PHE A 170 -0.17 5.21 11.21
C PHE A 170 0.84 5.89 12.13
N ILE A 171 1.16 7.17 11.91
CA ILE A 171 2.01 7.96 12.81
C ILE A 171 1.36 8.10 14.20
N GLY A 172 0.04 8.32 14.25
CA GLY A 172 -0.70 8.34 15.51
C GLY A 172 -0.63 6.99 16.24
N ALA A 173 -0.91 5.89 15.54
CA ALA A 173 -0.86 4.54 16.08
C ALA A 173 0.54 4.16 16.60
N MET A 174 1.61 4.54 15.88
CA MET A 174 2.99 4.37 16.33
C MET A 174 3.24 5.13 17.65
N ALA A 175 2.81 6.39 17.72
CA ALA A 175 2.97 7.22 18.92
C ALA A 175 2.21 6.67 20.13
N GLU A 176 0.95 6.24 19.96
CA GLU A 176 0.14 5.62 21.03
C GLU A 176 0.71 4.29 21.50
N SER A 177 1.30 3.52 20.59
CA SER A 177 1.87 2.21 20.89
C SER A 177 3.22 2.29 21.61
N GLY A 178 3.87 3.45 21.61
CA GLY A 178 5.20 3.64 22.21
C GLY A 178 6.36 3.23 21.31
N VAL A 179 6.23 3.47 19.99
CA VAL A 179 7.35 3.48 19.05
C VAL A 179 8.20 4.72 19.32
N ASP A 180 9.50 4.52 19.49
CA ASP A 180 10.46 5.56 19.89
C ASP A 180 10.99 6.37 18.69
N PHE A 181 11.10 5.75 17.52
CA PHE A 181 11.50 6.41 16.27
C PHE A 181 11.02 5.60 15.05
N ALA A 182 10.84 6.26 13.92
CA ALA A 182 10.46 5.60 12.68
C ALA A 182 11.06 6.29 11.44
N ASN A 183 11.32 5.51 10.40
CA ASN A 183 11.87 5.95 9.12
C ASN A 183 10.94 5.52 8.00
N LEU A 184 10.31 6.50 7.36
CA LEU A 184 9.44 6.27 6.22
C LEU A 184 10.29 5.90 5.00
N TRP A 185 9.91 4.82 4.33
CA TRP A 185 10.44 4.43 3.04
C TRP A 185 9.62 5.11 1.94
N ASP A 186 10.17 5.93 1.06
CA ASP A 186 11.52 6.51 1.02
C ASP A 186 11.47 7.97 0.55
N MET A 187 12.61 8.57 0.17
CA MET A 187 12.64 9.97 -0.27
C MET A 187 12.24 10.13 -1.74
N PHE A 188 12.67 9.22 -2.61
CA PHE A 188 12.49 9.27 -4.06
C PHE A 188 12.41 7.85 -4.66
N SER A 189 11.20 7.39 -4.91
CA SER A 189 10.91 6.17 -5.68
C SER A 189 9.63 6.35 -6.49
N THR A 190 9.58 5.75 -7.66
CA THR A 190 8.37 5.69 -8.48
C THR A 190 8.36 4.44 -9.33
N THR A 191 7.18 3.88 -9.50
CA THR A 191 6.85 2.93 -10.56
C THR A 191 5.84 3.55 -11.51
N ASP A 192 5.51 2.82 -12.57
CA ASP A 192 4.45 3.21 -13.50
C ASP A 192 3.09 3.37 -12.78
N ALA A 193 2.84 2.65 -11.69
CA ALA A 193 1.55 2.63 -11.01
C ALA A 193 1.52 3.39 -9.67
N GLY A 194 2.67 3.76 -9.09
CA GLY A 194 2.75 4.35 -7.76
C GLY A 194 4.16 4.77 -7.34
N GLY A 195 4.47 4.59 -6.07
CA GLY A 195 5.79 4.88 -5.50
C GLY A 195 5.74 5.18 -4.01
N HIS A 196 6.80 4.81 -3.30
CA HIS A 196 6.93 5.06 -1.87
C HIS A 196 7.52 6.44 -1.54
N GLY A 197 8.15 7.08 -2.52
CA GLY A 197 8.87 8.33 -2.34
C GLY A 197 8.02 9.47 -1.82
N LEU A 198 8.52 10.20 -0.83
CA LEU A 198 7.95 11.46 -0.35
C LEU A 198 7.84 12.52 -1.44
N PHE A 199 8.68 12.44 -2.48
CA PHE A 199 8.68 13.36 -3.59
C PHE A 199 8.55 12.61 -4.92
N CYS A 200 7.77 13.19 -5.84
CA CYS A 200 7.74 12.74 -7.22
C CYS A 200 9.11 13.03 -7.89
N PRO A 201 9.85 12.02 -8.38
CA PRO A 201 11.18 12.23 -8.95
C PRO A 201 11.19 13.21 -10.14
N GLU A 202 10.15 13.24 -10.96
CA GLU A 202 10.05 14.02 -12.18
C GLU A 202 9.75 15.50 -11.88
N THR A 203 8.75 15.74 -11.02
CA THR A 203 8.26 17.10 -10.74
C THR A 203 8.90 17.72 -9.50
N LYS A 204 9.56 16.91 -8.66
CA LYS A 204 10.04 17.25 -7.31
C LYS A 204 8.94 17.76 -6.37
N LYS A 205 7.66 17.66 -6.77
CA LYS A 205 6.53 18.01 -5.90
C LYS A 205 6.43 16.97 -4.77
N PRO A 206 6.10 17.39 -3.53
CA PRO A 206 5.81 16.46 -2.46
C PRO A 206 4.58 15.61 -2.77
N ARG A 207 4.57 14.36 -2.30
CA ARG A 207 3.43 13.44 -2.35
C ARG A 207 2.61 13.49 -1.07
N ALA A 208 1.48 12.78 -1.04
CA ALA A 208 0.52 12.84 0.06
C ALA A 208 1.14 12.58 1.45
N MET A 209 2.04 11.59 1.57
CA MET A 209 2.68 11.27 2.85
C MET A 209 3.58 12.39 3.39
N PHE A 210 4.20 13.18 2.51
CA PHE A 210 4.96 14.36 2.96
C PHE A 210 4.06 15.32 3.73
N HIS A 211 2.81 15.50 3.28
CA HIS A 211 1.86 16.37 3.95
C HIS A 211 1.34 15.79 5.28
N ALA A 212 1.30 14.46 5.41
CA ALA A 212 1.07 13.83 6.72
C ALA A 212 2.19 14.17 7.72
N LEU A 213 3.44 14.12 7.27
CA LEU A 213 4.60 14.51 8.09
C LEU A 213 4.56 16.00 8.45
N THR A 214 4.15 16.89 7.54
CA THR A 214 4.03 18.32 7.86
C THR A 214 2.91 18.61 8.85
N LEU A 215 1.78 17.88 8.80
CA LEU A 215 0.73 17.98 9.81
C LEU A 215 1.25 17.58 11.20
N TRP A 216 1.90 16.42 11.31
CA TRP A 216 2.44 15.95 12.59
C TRP A 216 3.58 16.83 13.13
N SER A 217 4.55 17.17 12.29
CA SER A 217 5.72 17.96 12.73
C SER A 217 5.43 19.45 12.94
N GLY A 218 4.46 20.01 12.22
CA GLY A 218 4.16 21.44 12.24
C GLY A 218 2.97 21.83 13.13
N HIS A 219 2.04 20.90 13.37
CA HIS A 219 0.75 21.23 14.00
C HIS A 219 0.35 20.32 15.17
N MET A 220 1.08 19.23 15.41
CA MET A 220 0.92 18.39 16.60
C MET A 220 2.07 18.63 17.59
N HIS A 221 1.88 18.21 18.84
CA HIS A 221 2.84 18.38 19.94
C HIS A 221 3.49 17.05 20.35
N GLU A 222 4.50 17.14 21.22
CA GLU A 222 5.38 16.04 21.60
C GLU A 222 4.76 15.02 22.57
N ARG A 223 3.66 15.35 23.26
CA ARG A 223 2.97 14.42 24.16
C ARG A 223 1.60 14.05 23.62
N ILE A 224 1.40 12.79 23.28
CA ILE A 224 0.08 12.25 22.97
C ILE A 224 -0.79 12.20 24.23
N VAL A 225 -2.09 12.48 24.09
CA VAL A 225 -3.05 12.41 25.19
C VAL A 225 -4.23 11.52 24.82
N PRO A 226 -4.80 10.77 25.78
CA PRO A 226 -5.95 9.91 25.50
C PRO A 226 -7.14 10.72 24.98
N VAL A 227 -7.82 10.18 23.98
CA VAL A 227 -9.06 10.74 23.43
C VAL A 227 -10.19 9.73 23.61
N THR A 228 -11.36 10.23 23.99
CA THR A 228 -12.62 9.49 23.89
C THR A 228 -13.44 10.08 22.75
N GLY A 229 -13.76 9.27 21.73
CA GLY A 229 -14.54 9.71 20.58
C GLY A 229 -14.05 9.05 19.28
N GLY A 230 -14.64 9.45 18.17
CA GLY A 230 -14.39 8.84 16.86
C GLY A 230 -15.16 7.54 16.63
N ASP A 231 -14.97 6.97 15.44
CA ASP A 231 -15.54 5.69 15.00
C ASP A 231 -14.70 5.09 13.86
N GLU A 232 -15.23 4.08 13.16
CA GLU A 232 -14.59 3.40 12.03
C GLU A 232 -14.17 4.35 10.90
N THR A 233 -14.87 5.48 10.73
CA THR A 233 -14.66 6.45 9.65
C THR A 233 -14.10 7.80 10.11
N LEU A 234 -14.06 8.04 11.43
CA LEU A 234 -13.49 9.25 12.02
C LEU A 234 -12.50 8.86 13.12
N LYS A 235 -11.21 8.90 12.80
CA LYS A 235 -10.13 8.64 13.76
C LYS A 235 -9.66 9.96 14.37
N VAL A 236 -9.28 9.93 15.64
CA VAL A 236 -8.94 11.14 16.41
C VAL A 236 -7.67 10.92 17.21
N PHE A 237 -6.72 11.85 17.08
CA PHE A 237 -5.53 11.92 17.93
C PHE A 237 -5.44 13.29 18.57
N ALA A 238 -4.97 13.36 19.82
CA ALA A 238 -4.72 14.63 20.47
C ALA A 238 -3.32 14.67 21.08
N THR A 239 -2.69 15.84 21.03
CA THR A 239 -1.35 16.08 21.58
C THR A 239 -1.30 17.38 22.35
N THR A 240 -0.39 17.51 23.30
CA THR A 240 -0.20 18.72 24.11
C THR A 240 1.27 18.98 24.43
N ASN A 241 1.60 20.25 24.64
CA ASN A 241 2.85 20.70 25.27
C ASN A 241 2.61 21.24 26.70
N GLY A 242 1.40 21.12 27.23
CA GLY A 242 0.96 21.65 28.53
C GLY A 242 0.10 22.92 28.42
N ASP A 243 0.42 23.82 27.48
CA ASP A 243 -0.28 25.10 27.31
C ASP A 243 -1.24 25.09 26.11
N GLU A 244 -0.95 24.23 25.13
CA GLU A 244 -1.71 24.04 23.89
C GLU A 244 -2.20 22.60 23.78
N VAL A 245 -3.35 22.43 23.11
CA VAL A 245 -3.85 21.11 22.68
C VAL A 245 -4.13 21.17 21.19
N SER A 246 -3.57 20.22 20.45
CA SER A 246 -3.89 19.99 19.04
C SER A 246 -4.68 18.69 18.90
N VAL A 247 -5.80 18.75 18.18
CA VAL A 247 -6.66 17.60 17.89
C VAL A 247 -6.67 17.35 16.38
N MET A 248 -6.14 16.21 15.96
CA MET A 248 -6.21 15.73 14.59
C MET A 248 -7.46 14.87 14.41
N LEU A 249 -8.29 15.25 13.44
CA LEU A 249 -9.48 14.54 13.00
C LEU A 249 -9.23 14.00 11.60
N VAL A 250 -9.26 12.69 11.42
CA VAL A 250 -9.07 12.03 10.13
C VAL A 250 -10.39 11.39 9.71
N ASN A 251 -11.05 11.97 8.70
CA ASN A 251 -12.27 11.43 8.11
C ASN A 251 -11.91 10.56 6.90
N THR A 252 -12.10 9.26 7.02
CA THR A 252 -11.82 8.28 5.96
C THR A 252 -13.04 7.99 5.09
N SER A 253 -14.22 8.57 5.39
CA SER A 253 -15.39 8.45 4.53
C SER A 253 -15.18 9.20 3.21
N PRO A 254 -15.38 8.56 2.04
CA PRO A 254 -15.17 9.19 0.74
C PRO A 254 -16.24 10.23 0.38
N ASP A 255 -17.41 10.16 1.03
CA ASP A 255 -18.64 10.83 0.60
C ASP A 255 -19.33 11.64 1.70
N LYS A 256 -19.02 11.43 2.98
CA LYS A 256 -19.72 12.08 4.10
C LYS A 256 -18.80 12.99 4.89
N ALA A 257 -19.20 14.25 5.01
CA ALA A 257 -18.60 15.18 5.97
C ALA A 257 -18.99 14.80 7.40
N ARG A 258 -18.20 15.24 8.37
CA ARG A 258 -18.45 15.05 9.81
C ARG A 258 -18.49 16.41 10.50
N GLU A 259 -19.43 16.58 11.41
CA GLU A 259 -19.44 17.69 12.36
C GLU A 259 -19.00 17.15 13.71
N VAL A 260 -17.99 17.77 14.31
CA VAL A 260 -17.34 17.29 15.54
C VAL A 260 -17.34 18.39 16.59
N GLU A 261 -17.97 18.10 17.72
CA GLU A 261 -17.81 18.90 18.93
C GLU A 261 -16.59 18.41 19.70
N ILE A 262 -15.66 19.32 19.98
CA ILE A 262 -14.44 19.02 20.73
C ILE A 262 -14.57 19.64 22.10
N SER A 263 -14.42 18.81 23.13
CA SER A 263 -14.27 19.27 24.51
C SER A 263 -12.97 18.72 25.09
N SER A 264 -12.28 19.55 25.87
CA SER A 264 -11.06 19.19 26.58
C SER A 264 -11.14 19.67 28.02
N GLY A 265 -10.67 18.83 28.94
CA GLY A 265 -10.43 19.21 30.34
C GLY A 265 -9.03 19.79 30.58
N LEU A 266 -8.18 19.86 29.55
CA LEU A 266 -6.76 20.25 29.68
C LEU A 266 -6.53 21.75 29.45
N VAL A 267 -7.30 22.40 28.57
CA VAL A 267 -7.16 23.82 28.24
C VAL A 267 -8.53 24.47 28.04
N ASP A 268 -8.61 25.79 28.24
CA ASP A 268 -9.79 26.58 27.90
C ASP A 268 -10.05 26.49 26.38
N GLN A 269 -11.30 26.28 25.97
CA GLN A 269 -11.63 25.69 24.67
C GLN A 269 -11.72 26.71 23.52
N THR A 270 -10.89 27.75 23.54
CA THR A 270 -10.90 28.72 22.45
C THR A 270 -10.17 28.14 21.23
N LEU A 271 -10.94 27.67 20.25
CA LEU A 271 -10.42 27.26 18.94
C LEU A 271 -9.71 28.44 18.27
N ARG A 272 -8.46 28.24 17.84
CA ARG A 272 -7.67 29.29 17.15
C ARG A 272 -7.65 29.15 15.65
N GLY A 273 -7.52 27.92 15.16
CA GLY A 273 -7.37 27.67 13.73
C GLY A 273 -7.41 26.19 13.44
N ASN A 274 -7.73 25.89 12.19
CA ASN A 274 -7.82 24.54 11.66
C ASN A 274 -6.82 24.40 10.51
N PHE A 275 -5.96 23.40 10.53
CA PHE A 275 -5.15 23.03 9.36
C PHE A 275 -5.84 21.90 8.62
N ARG A 276 -6.16 22.11 7.35
CA ARG A 276 -6.81 21.09 6.51
C ARG A 276 -5.82 20.46 5.55
N PHE A 277 -6.00 19.16 5.34
CA PHE A 277 -5.44 18.41 4.22
C PHE A 277 -6.53 17.58 3.53
N SER A 278 -6.91 17.96 2.32
CA SER A 278 -7.84 17.23 1.45
C SER A 278 -7.40 17.28 -0.02
N ALA A 279 -8.28 16.87 -0.94
CA ALA A 279 -8.04 16.94 -2.38
C ALA A 279 -7.70 18.36 -2.88
N ARG A 280 -8.05 19.39 -2.10
CA ARG A 280 -7.72 20.78 -2.40
C ARG A 280 -6.23 21.08 -2.20
N GLU A 281 -5.63 20.47 -1.19
CA GLU A 281 -4.20 20.63 -0.92
C GLU A 281 -3.36 19.67 -1.77
N TYR A 282 -3.89 18.48 -2.06
CA TYR A 282 -3.18 17.47 -2.84
C TYR A 282 -4.10 16.66 -3.75
N PHE A 283 -3.80 16.64 -5.04
CA PHE A 283 -4.47 15.77 -6.00
C PHE A 283 -3.45 15.07 -6.90
N TRP A 284 -3.50 13.74 -6.89
CA TRP A 284 -2.73 12.91 -7.81
C TRP A 284 -3.49 12.76 -9.12
N ASN A 285 -2.86 13.07 -10.25
CA ASN A 285 -3.44 12.84 -11.56
C ASN A 285 -3.17 11.39 -12.00
N PRO A 286 -4.20 10.52 -12.08
CA PRO A 286 -3.99 9.11 -12.38
C PRO A 286 -3.65 8.83 -13.85
N TYR A 287 -3.73 9.84 -14.74
CA TYR A 287 -3.41 9.66 -16.17
C TYR A 287 -2.01 10.19 -16.53
N THR A 288 -1.50 11.16 -15.78
CA THR A 288 -0.12 11.66 -15.95
C THR A 288 0.86 11.06 -14.94
N HIS A 289 0.34 10.32 -13.94
CA HIS A 289 1.12 9.69 -12.89
C HIS A 289 2.00 10.68 -12.13
N GLN A 290 1.44 11.86 -11.83
CA GLN A 290 2.12 12.96 -11.13
C GLN A 290 1.14 13.74 -10.27
N PRO A 291 1.60 14.47 -9.23
CA PRO A 291 0.74 15.41 -8.51
C PRO A 291 0.29 16.54 -9.43
N GLU A 292 -1.01 16.64 -9.67
CA GLU A 292 -1.64 17.73 -10.42
C GLU A 292 -1.33 19.06 -9.71
N TRP A 293 -1.59 19.08 -8.41
CA TRP A 293 -1.11 20.09 -7.47
C TRP A 293 -0.71 19.42 -6.15
N SER A 294 0.17 20.10 -5.44
CA SER A 294 0.65 19.69 -4.13
C SER A 294 1.09 20.94 -3.40
N VAL A 295 0.29 21.33 -2.41
CA VAL A 295 0.54 22.50 -1.55
C VAL A 295 0.46 22.06 -0.10
N SER A 296 1.24 22.71 0.76
CA SER A 296 1.23 22.41 2.20
C SER A 296 -0.18 22.55 2.79
N PRO A 297 -0.53 21.77 3.83
CA PRO A 297 -1.74 21.95 4.59
C PRO A 297 -1.95 23.40 4.99
N ARG A 298 -3.17 23.90 4.80
CA ARG A 298 -3.47 25.33 4.96
C ARG A 298 -4.23 25.59 6.23
N GLU A 299 -3.88 26.68 6.90
CA GLU A 299 -4.72 27.24 7.94
C GLU A 299 -6.03 27.73 7.31
N THR A 300 -7.14 27.27 7.87
CA THR A 300 -8.50 27.65 7.55
C THR A 300 -9.11 28.30 8.78
N LEU A 301 -9.99 29.25 8.54
CA LEU A 301 -10.74 29.91 9.60
C LEU A 301 -11.50 28.85 10.39
N GLY A 302 -11.23 28.74 11.68
CA GLY A 302 -12.07 27.96 12.59
C GLY A 302 -13.45 28.60 12.64
N GLY A 303 -14.47 27.89 12.17
CA GLY A 303 -15.86 28.24 12.51
C GLY A 303 -16.04 28.19 14.03
N ALA A 304 -17.08 28.85 14.55
CA ALA A 304 -17.55 28.47 15.88
C ALA A 304 -17.86 26.96 15.87
N ALA A 305 -17.58 26.26 16.96
CA ALA A 305 -17.91 24.83 17.08
C ALA A 305 -19.37 24.59 16.61
N PRO A 306 -19.65 23.51 15.86
CA PRO A 306 -18.79 22.33 15.63
C PRO A 306 -17.70 22.49 14.55
N VAL A 307 -16.63 21.70 14.66
CA VAL A 307 -15.59 21.59 13.62
C VAL A 307 -16.11 20.71 12.48
N VAL A 308 -16.12 21.24 11.26
CA VAL A 308 -16.49 20.48 10.05
C VAL A 308 -15.26 19.79 9.48
N VAL A 309 -15.31 18.48 9.34
CA VAL A 309 -14.30 17.64 8.69
C VAL A 309 -14.85 17.14 7.35
N PRO A 310 -14.39 17.69 6.21
CA PRO A 310 -14.87 17.27 4.89
C PRO A 310 -14.69 15.75 4.64
N PRO A 311 -15.41 15.17 3.66
CA PRO A 311 -15.14 13.81 3.21
C PRO A 311 -13.65 13.64 2.86
N PHE A 312 -13.09 12.49 3.21
CA PHE A 312 -11.75 12.05 2.82
C PHE A 312 -10.67 13.11 3.07
N SER A 313 -10.60 13.57 4.32
CA SER A 313 -9.72 14.67 4.71
C SER A 313 -9.18 14.55 6.13
N VAL A 314 -8.15 15.36 6.42
CA VAL A 314 -7.62 15.58 7.76
C VAL A 314 -7.85 17.03 8.16
N VAL A 315 -8.28 17.25 9.41
CA VAL A 315 -8.35 18.57 10.04
C VAL A 315 -7.62 18.53 11.38
N VAL A 316 -6.61 19.39 11.56
CA VAL A 316 -5.94 19.60 12.85
C VAL A 316 -6.45 20.90 13.48
N SER A 317 -7.15 20.78 14.60
CA SER A 317 -7.72 21.90 15.36
C SER A 317 -6.80 22.26 16.53
N LYS A 318 -6.40 23.53 16.67
CA LYS A 318 -5.54 24.00 17.77
C LYS A 318 -6.29 24.81 18.82
N PHE A 319 -6.06 24.49 20.10
CA PHE A 319 -6.67 25.09 21.30
C PHE A 319 -5.59 25.61 22.26
N TYR A 320 -5.89 26.70 22.97
CA TYR A 320 -4.93 27.43 23.82
C TYR A 320 -5.57 27.86 25.15
N SER A 321 -4.75 27.94 26.19
CA SER A 321 -5.17 28.33 27.55
C SER A 321 -5.41 29.83 27.79
N ASP A 322 -5.04 30.76 26.88
CA ASP A 322 -5.20 32.20 27.08
C ASP A 322 -5.71 33.04 25.88
N GLY A 323 -6.33 34.18 26.19
CA GLY A 323 -7.15 35.07 25.35
C GLY A 323 -6.45 35.84 24.19
N LYS A 324 -5.54 35.22 23.44
CA LYS A 324 -4.90 35.80 22.24
C LYS A 324 -5.77 35.70 20.98
N GLU A 325 -6.37 36.78 20.48
CA GLU A 325 -7.29 36.78 19.30
C GLU A 325 -6.96 35.79 18.16
N ALA A 326 -8.00 35.14 17.61
CA ALA A 326 -7.86 34.24 16.47
C ALA A 326 -7.33 35.01 15.25
N LEU A 327 -6.30 34.47 14.58
CA LEU A 327 -5.77 35.03 13.33
C LEU A 327 -6.80 34.81 12.22
N ARG A 328 -7.53 35.88 11.86
CA ARG A 328 -8.47 35.87 10.74
C ARG A 328 -7.79 36.33 9.47
N ALA A 329 -7.11 35.43 8.76
CA ALA A 329 -6.77 35.70 7.38
C ALA A 329 -8.05 35.61 6.53
N LYS A 330 -8.49 36.73 5.96
CA LYS A 330 -9.59 36.74 4.99
C LYS A 330 -9.07 36.09 3.70
N LEU A 331 -9.58 34.90 3.38
CA LEU A 331 -9.31 34.25 2.09
C LEU A 331 -10.06 35.02 0.99
N GLU A 332 -9.31 35.52 0.01
CA GLU A 332 -9.87 36.04 -1.24
C GLU A 332 -9.52 35.05 -2.35
N PRO A 333 -10.38 34.03 -2.60
CA PRO A 333 -10.01 32.87 -3.41
C PRO A 333 -9.88 33.17 -4.91
N GLY A 334 -10.36 34.34 -5.36
CA GLY A 334 -10.49 34.69 -6.78
C GLY A 334 -11.66 33.96 -7.45
N GLU A 335 -11.72 34.03 -8.79
CA GLU A 335 -12.73 33.33 -9.58
C GLU A 335 -12.38 31.85 -9.78
N PRO A 336 -13.37 30.93 -9.71
CA PRO A 336 -13.18 29.53 -10.04
C PRO A 336 -13.13 29.30 -11.57
N GLU A 337 -12.41 28.27 -11.99
CA GLU A 337 -12.37 27.74 -13.35
C GLU A 337 -12.48 26.21 -13.29
N LEU A 338 -13.48 25.65 -13.97
CA LEU A 338 -13.72 24.21 -14.03
C LEU A 338 -12.92 23.58 -15.17
N SER A 339 -12.39 22.38 -14.94
CA SER A 339 -11.88 21.52 -16.01
C SER A 339 -12.24 20.06 -15.77
N ILE A 340 -12.31 19.29 -16.84
CA ILE A 340 -12.63 17.85 -16.81
C ILE A 340 -11.35 17.09 -17.12
N LEU A 341 -10.98 16.18 -16.23
CA LEU A 341 -9.86 15.28 -16.39
C LEU A 341 -10.37 13.88 -16.75
N LEU A 342 -10.04 13.45 -17.96
CA LEU A 342 -10.33 12.14 -18.54
C LEU A 342 -9.12 11.68 -19.37
N PRO A 343 -8.92 10.37 -19.57
CA PRO A 343 -7.97 9.90 -20.56
C PRO A 343 -8.51 10.22 -21.97
N THR A 344 -7.62 10.30 -22.95
CA THR A 344 -8.01 10.55 -24.35
C THR A 344 -8.69 9.36 -25.00
N LYS A 345 -8.45 8.14 -24.49
CA LYS A 345 -8.96 6.88 -25.02
C LYS A 345 -9.12 5.85 -23.91
N ALA A 346 -10.13 5.00 -24.01
CA ALA A 346 -10.33 3.85 -23.12
C ALA A 346 -11.07 2.70 -23.81
N PRO A 347 -10.96 1.46 -23.30
CA PRO A 347 -11.82 0.35 -23.68
C PRO A 347 -13.32 0.65 -23.51
N ALA A 348 -14.14 0.23 -24.46
CA ALA A 348 -15.60 0.41 -24.42
C ALA A 348 -16.33 -0.63 -23.54
N ASP A 349 -15.61 -1.48 -22.81
CA ASP A 349 -16.14 -2.50 -21.91
C ASP A 349 -15.72 -2.29 -20.44
N LEU A 350 -14.95 -1.25 -20.15
CA LEU A 350 -14.50 -0.91 -18.80
C LEU A 350 -15.02 0.47 -18.37
N PRO A 351 -15.47 0.61 -17.10
CA PRO A 351 -15.73 1.92 -16.53
C PRO A 351 -14.46 2.78 -16.55
N VAL A 352 -14.63 4.06 -16.89
CA VAL A 352 -13.55 5.05 -16.92
C VAL A 352 -13.77 6.01 -15.76
N GLU A 353 -12.84 6.06 -14.83
CA GLU A 353 -12.84 7.10 -13.81
C GLU A 353 -12.69 8.47 -14.50
N GLY A 354 -13.28 9.52 -13.94
CA GLY A 354 -13.09 10.89 -14.39
C GLY A 354 -13.19 11.88 -13.23
N PHE A 355 -12.63 13.07 -13.42
CA PHE A 355 -12.62 14.09 -12.38
C PHE A 355 -13.02 15.45 -12.91
N ILE A 356 -13.73 16.20 -12.08
CA ILE A 356 -13.88 17.64 -12.20
C ILE A 356 -12.88 18.29 -11.27
N THR A 357 -12.05 19.18 -11.79
CA THR A 357 -11.12 19.97 -10.99
C THR A 357 -11.53 21.43 -11.01
N VAL A 358 -11.46 22.10 -9.86
CA VAL A 358 -11.75 23.53 -9.70
C VAL A 358 -10.44 24.26 -9.43
N ARG A 359 -10.06 25.15 -10.33
CA ARG A 359 -8.83 25.95 -10.22
C ARG A 359 -9.13 27.41 -9.95
N ARG A 360 -8.18 28.12 -9.36
CA ARG A 360 -8.21 29.58 -9.42
C ARG A 360 -7.92 29.98 -10.87
N LYS A 361 -8.87 30.70 -11.47
CA LYS A 361 -8.83 31.15 -12.87
C LYS A 361 -7.49 31.80 -13.21
N GLY A 362 -6.87 31.34 -14.29
CA GLY A 362 -5.56 31.84 -14.74
C GLY A 362 -4.35 31.30 -13.97
N THR A 363 -4.52 30.31 -13.09
CA THR A 363 -3.43 29.67 -12.34
C THR A 363 -3.50 28.15 -12.46
N LYS A 364 -2.45 27.46 -11.98
CA LYS A 364 -2.45 25.98 -11.84
C LYS A 364 -2.88 25.53 -10.45
N ASP A 365 -3.22 26.45 -9.55
CA ASP A 365 -3.56 26.12 -8.17
C ASP A 365 -5.02 25.70 -8.05
N ALA A 366 -5.28 24.78 -7.11
CA ALA A 366 -6.64 24.47 -6.70
C ALA A 366 -7.34 25.75 -6.23
N TRP A 367 -8.61 25.90 -6.59
CA TRP A 367 -9.39 27.03 -6.07
C TRP A 367 -9.56 26.91 -4.56
N GLU A 368 -9.64 28.04 -3.88
CA GLU A 368 -9.68 28.12 -2.41
C GLU A 368 -11.09 28.30 -1.83
N GLY A 369 -12.08 28.60 -2.68
CA GLY A 369 -13.48 28.73 -2.27
C GLY A 369 -14.27 27.41 -2.31
N THR A 370 -15.54 27.44 -1.93
CA THR A 370 -16.41 26.26 -2.01
C THR A 370 -17.41 26.46 -3.14
N LEU A 371 -17.51 25.48 -4.05
CA LEU A 371 -18.56 25.44 -5.07
C LEU A 371 -19.67 24.48 -4.63
N PRO A 372 -20.94 24.75 -4.99
CA PRO A 372 -21.99 23.75 -4.97
C PRO A 372 -21.63 22.54 -5.85
N GLU A 373 -22.42 21.48 -5.72
CA GLU A 373 -22.32 20.34 -6.63
C GLU A 373 -22.51 20.77 -8.08
N VAL A 374 -21.73 20.17 -8.98
CA VAL A 374 -21.78 20.45 -10.41
C VAL A 374 -22.49 19.33 -11.14
N LYS A 375 -23.37 19.69 -12.09
CA LYS A 375 -24.08 18.71 -12.91
C LYS A 375 -23.34 18.47 -14.23
N LEU A 376 -23.10 17.20 -14.53
CA LEU A 376 -22.46 16.76 -15.76
C LEU A 376 -23.51 16.47 -16.84
N ALA A 377 -23.16 16.78 -18.08
CA ALA A 377 -23.85 16.32 -19.28
C ALA A 377 -22.92 15.40 -20.08
N VAL A 378 -23.49 14.32 -20.61
CA VAL A 378 -22.76 13.33 -21.41
C VAL A 378 -23.45 13.17 -22.75
N ASP A 379 -22.69 13.31 -23.82
CA ASP A 379 -23.10 13.06 -25.20
C ASP A 379 -22.24 11.93 -25.80
N GLY A 380 -22.84 10.98 -26.49
CA GLY A 380 -22.16 9.79 -27.01
C GLY A 380 -22.42 8.50 -26.21
N PRO A 381 -21.66 7.42 -26.48
CA PRO A 381 -22.01 6.06 -26.06
C PRO A 381 -21.53 5.73 -24.64
N ALA A 382 -21.92 6.54 -23.65
CA ALA A 382 -21.65 6.28 -22.24
C ALA A 382 -22.63 7.00 -21.31
N VAL A 383 -22.67 6.56 -20.05
CA VAL A 383 -23.44 7.20 -18.97
C VAL A 383 -22.50 7.58 -17.83
N CYS A 384 -22.66 8.75 -17.22
CA CYS A 384 -21.88 9.14 -16.04
C CYS A 384 -22.61 8.79 -14.73
N GLU A 385 -21.85 8.38 -13.72
CA GLU A 385 -22.32 8.10 -12.37
C GLU A 385 -21.29 8.58 -11.32
N PRO A 386 -21.70 9.44 -10.36
CA PRO A 386 -22.94 10.19 -10.36
C PRO A 386 -22.95 11.28 -11.46
N SER A 387 -24.12 11.73 -11.87
CA SER A 387 -24.28 12.85 -12.82
C SER A 387 -24.22 14.23 -12.15
N THR A 388 -24.25 14.27 -10.83
CA THR A 388 -24.04 15.46 -10.00
C THR A 388 -22.90 15.15 -9.05
N VAL A 389 -21.88 16.01 -9.05
CA VAL A 389 -20.58 15.73 -8.43
C VAL A 389 -20.26 16.82 -7.42
N ASP A 390 -19.94 16.43 -6.18
CA ASP A 390 -19.41 17.35 -5.18
C ASP A 390 -17.99 17.82 -5.56
N THR A 391 -17.77 19.14 -5.56
CA THR A 391 -16.48 19.77 -5.82
C THR A 391 -16.03 20.66 -4.66
N SER A 392 -16.62 20.47 -3.47
CA SER A 392 -16.33 21.22 -2.25
C SER A 392 -14.86 21.15 -1.81
N SER A 393 -14.11 20.13 -2.24
CA SER A 393 -12.66 19.99 -2.05
C SER A 393 -11.83 20.28 -3.30
N ALA A 394 -12.37 21.07 -4.24
CA ALA A 394 -11.77 21.40 -5.54
C ALA A 394 -11.53 20.22 -6.50
N VAL A 395 -11.87 19.01 -6.08
CA VAL A 395 -11.91 17.81 -6.93
C VAL A 395 -13.22 17.10 -6.68
N GLY A 396 -13.88 16.72 -7.77
CA GLY A 396 -15.05 15.87 -7.74
C GLY A 396 -14.85 14.66 -8.65
N ARG A 397 -15.25 13.47 -8.18
CA ARG A 397 -15.07 12.21 -8.92
C ARG A 397 -16.37 11.77 -9.57
N PHE A 398 -16.27 11.25 -10.79
CA PHE A 398 -17.34 10.52 -11.46
C PHE A 398 -16.78 9.28 -12.15
N THR A 399 -17.66 8.40 -12.60
CA THR A 399 -17.34 7.23 -13.42
C THR A 399 -18.16 7.29 -14.68
N LEU A 400 -17.50 7.25 -15.83
CA LEU A 400 -18.11 7.11 -17.14
C LEU A 400 -18.21 5.61 -17.45
N LYS A 401 -19.44 5.10 -17.61
CA LYS A 401 -19.73 3.71 -17.98
C LYS A 401 -20.03 3.63 -19.48
N PRO A 402 -19.12 3.09 -20.30
CA PRO A 402 -19.37 2.90 -21.71
C PRO A 402 -20.63 2.06 -21.97
N THR A 403 -21.39 2.44 -22.99
CA THR A 403 -22.50 1.65 -23.54
C THR A 403 -22.21 1.16 -24.95
N GLY A 404 -21.05 1.51 -25.50
CA GLY A 404 -20.58 1.13 -26.82
C GLY A 404 -19.30 1.87 -27.21
N ALA A 405 -18.76 1.53 -28.38
CA ALA A 405 -17.60 2.23 -28.93
C ALA A 405 -18.02 3.52 -29.65
N GLY A 406 -17.14 4.52 -29.64
CA GLY A 406 -17.34 5.82 -30.27
C GLY A 406 -16.75 6.96 -29.44
N VAL A 407 -16.86 8.19 -29.94
CA VAL A 407 -16.45 9.38 -29.18
C VAL A 407 -17.54 9.74 -28.19
N CYS A 408 -17.16 9.91 -26.93
CA CYS A 408 -18.02 10.43 -25.89
C CYS A 408 -17.50 11.80 -25.43
N ARG A 409 -18.40 12.76 -25.27
CA ARG A 409 -18.13 14.11 -24.78
C ARG A 409 -18.79 14.30 -23.42
N VAL A 410 -17.99 14.64 -22.42
CA VAL A 410 -18.47 15.04 -21.09
C VAL A 410 -18.35 16.55 -20.98
N SER A 411 -19.39 17.22 -20.47
CA SER A 411 -19.40 18.66 -20.28
C SER A 411 -19.96 19.08 -18.93
N VAL A 412 -19.50 20.23 -18.47
CA VAL A 412 -19.96 20.99 -17.29
C VAL A 412 -19.98 22.47 -17.69
N ASP A 413 -20.63 23.33 -16.91
CA ASP A 413 -20.67 24.75 -17.24
C ASP A 413 -19.25 25.34 -17.42
N GLY A 414 -18.97 25.88 -18.60
CA GLY A 414 -17.67 26.44 -18.97
C GLY A 414 -16.57 25.45 -19.39
N ALA A 415 -16.78 24.13 -19.35
CA ALA A 415 -15.75 23.15 -19.73
C ALA A 415 -16.29 21.87 -20.39
N ALA A 416 -15.49 21.27 -21.28
CA ALA A 416 -15.80 19.98 -21.90
C ALA A 416 -14.53 19.17 -22.16
N ALA A 417 -14.64 17.84 -22.14
CA ALA A 417 -13.60 16.90 -22.52
C ALA A 417 -14.19 15.79 -23.39
N GLU A 418 -13.37 15.22 -24.26
CA GLU A 418 -13.74 14.12 -25.15
C GLU A 418 -12.85 12.90 -24.89
N ILE A 419 -13.44 11.72 -25.03
CA ILE A 419 -12.78 10.42 -24.90
C ILE A 419 -13.19 9.50 -26.05
N GLU A 420 -12.21 8.83 -26.65
CA GLU A 420 -12.45 7.76 -27.62
C GLU A 420 -12.67 6.43 -26.89
N LEU A 421 -13.90 5.90 -26.93
CA LEU A 421 -14.22 4.57 -26.41
C LEU A 421 -14.03 3.54 -27.52
N THR A 422 -13.08 2.63 -27.35
CA THR A 422 -12.75 1.66 -28.40
C THR A 422 -13.34 0.29 -28.18
N ALA A 423 -13.90 -0.26 -29.26
CA ALA A 423 -14.32 -1.65 -29.30
C ALA A 423 -13.15 -2.56 -28.95
N ILE A 424 -13.44 -3.58 -28.14
CA ILE A 424 -12.47 -4.59 -27.76
C ILE A 424 -12.64 -5.81 -28.66
N GLU A 425 -11.53 -6.19 -29.29
CA GLU A 425 -11.42 -7.43 -30.04
C GLU A 425 -10.60 -8.42 -29.23
N GLU A 426 -11.13 -9.63 -29.09
CA GLU A 426 -10.45 -10.73 -28.42
C GLU A 426 -9.66 -11.57 -29.42
N ARG A 427 -8.47 -12.01 -29.00
CA ARG A 427 -7.69 -13.03 -29.72
C ARG A 427 -7.18 -14.08 -28.75
N LYS A 428 -7.21 -15.35 -29.17
CA LYS A 428 -6.55 -16.43 -28.44
C LYS A 428 -5.06 -16.44 -28.80
N GLU A 429 -4.19 -16.45 -27.81
CA GLU A 429 -2.74 -16.51 -27.97
C GLU A 429 -2.19 -17.73 -27.24
N VAL A 430 -1.48 -18.61 -27.96
CA VAL A 430 -0.89 -19.83 -27.38
C VAL A 430 0.55 -19.53 -27.00
N LEU A 431 0.81 -19.43 -25.70
CA LEU A 431 2.13 -19.12 -25.15
C LEU A 431 2.94 -20.37 -24.78
N TRP A 432 2.27 -21.49 -24.50
CA TRP A 432 2.90 -22.76 -24.17
C TRP A 432 2.37 -23.87 -25.07
N SER A 433 3.25 -24.39 -25.92
CA SER A 433 2.98 -25.54 -26.81
C SER A 433 3.47 -26.87 -26.23
N PHE A 434 4.24 -26.83 -25.14
CA PHE A 434 4.84 -27.97 -24.45
C PHE A 434 5.70 -28.88 -25.34
N SER A 435 6.39 -28.34 -26.35
CA SER A 435 7.07 -29.12 -27.40
C SER A 435 8.26 -29.95 -26.93
N ASP A 436 9.03 -29.44 -25.97
CA ASP A 436 10.34 -29.94 -25.53
C ASP A 436 10.62 -29.60 -24.06
N ASP A 437 11.65 -30.20 -23.45
CA ASP A 437 11.88 -30.06 -22.00
C ASP A 437 12.10 -28.61 -21.56
N ALA A 438 12.58 -27.73 -22.45
CA ALA A 438 12.73 -26.30 -22.15
C ALA A 438 11.37 -25.60 -21.99
N SER A 439 10.31 -26.12 -22.62
CA SER A 439 8.96 -25.55 -22.52
C SER A 439 8.26 -25.75 -21.18
N ILE A 440 8.81 -26.61 -20.31
CA ILE A 440 8.36 -26.81 -18.91
C ILE A 440 9.39 -26.30 -17.90
N ASP A 441 10.50 -25.71 -18.35
CA ASP A 441 11.54 -25.17 -17.47
C ASP A 441 10.98 -24.02 -16.62
N GLY A 442 11.40 -23.95 -15.36
CA GLY A 442 10.88 -23.01 -14.36
C GLY A 442 9.47 -23.31 -13.82
N MET A 443 8.71 -24.22 -14.43
CA MET A 443 7.41 -24.63 -13.87
C MET A 443 7.60 -25.46 -12.60
N THR A 444 6.75 -25.21 -11.61
CA THR A 444 6.83 -25.88 -10.31
C THR A 444 5.57 -26.69 -10.03
N THR A 445 5.71 -27.79 -9.30
CA THR A 445 4.61 -28.68 -8.90
C THR A 445 4.96 -29.31 -7.57
N ASP A 446 3.94 -29.67 -6.80
CA ASP A 446 4.11 -30.48 -5.59
C ASP A 446 4.20 -32.00 -5.92
N TYR A 447 4.13 -32.35 -7.21
CA TYR A 447 4.09 -33.70 -7.75
C TYR A 447 5.20 -33.91 -8.78
N GLN A 448 5.11 -34.98 -9.58
CA GLN A 448 6.07 -35.22 -10.66
C GLN A 448 5.56 -34.60 -11.98
N LEU A 449 6.31 -33.64 -12.53
CA LEU A 449 6.07 -33.02 -13.83
C LEU A 449 6.98 -33.63 -14.91
N GLY A 450 6.44 -33.85 -16.10
CA GLY A 450 7.21 -34.24 -17.28
C GLY A 450 6.43 -34.05 -18.58
N LEU A 451 7.07 -34.36 -19.72
CA LEU A 451 6.40 -34.36 -21.02
C LEU A 451 5.86 -35.74 -21.38
N ASP A 452 4.60 -35.79 -21.79
CA ASP A 452 3.96 -36.98 -22.36
C ASP A 452 3.73 -36.81 -23.86
N ARG A 453 4.19 -37.78 -24.65
CA ARG A 453 4.06 -37.83 -26.12
C ARG A 453 3.12 -38.93 -26.61
N GLN A 454 2.60 -39.74 -25.70
CA GLN A 454 1.72 -40.87 -25.98
C GLN A 454 0.26 -40.44 -25.96
N VAL A 455 -0.07 -39.42 -25.16
CA VAL A 455 -1.44 -38.94 -24.99
C VAL A 455 -1.99 -38.22 -26.23
N ARG A 456 -1.14 -37.59 -27.05
CA ARG A 456 -1.54 -36.94 -28.31
C ARG A 456 -0.59 -37.28 -29.45
N PRO A 457 -1.08 -37.86 -30.56
CA PRO A 457 -0.23 -38.16 -31.72
C PRO A 457 0.49 -36.91 -32.24
N ASN A 458 1.81 -37.00 -32.40
CA ASN A 458 2.68 -35.93 -32.91
C ASN A 458 2.69 -34.64 -32.07
N GLN A 459 2.27 -34.70 -30.80
CA GLN A 459 2.31 -33.57 -29.87
C GLN A 459 2.88 -34.02 -28.52
N SER A 460 3.64 -33.14 -27.88
CA SER A 460 4.05 -33.28 -26.49
C SER A 460 3.07 -32.48 -25.61
N VAL A 461 2.82 -32.95 -24.39
CA VAL A 461 2.01 -32.23 -23.40
C VAL A 461 2.72 -32.22 -22.05
N ALA A 462 2.52 -31.17 -21.25
CA ALA A 462 2.90 -31.21 -19.84
C ALA A 462 1.95 -32.14 -19.07
N ALA A 463 2.51 -33.13 -18.38
CA ALA A 463 1.79 -34.11 -17.59
C ALA A 463 2.27 -34.07 -16.13
N VAL A 464 1.32 -33.95 -15.22
CA VAL A 464 1.55 -34.03 -13.77
C VAL A 464 1.07 -35.39 -13.29
N SER A 465 1.99 -36.21 -12.80
CA SER A 465 1.67 -37.54 -12.27
C SER A 465 1.28 -37.44 -10.80
N LEU A 466 0.05 -37.87 -10.50
CA LEU A 466 -0.50 -37.94 -9.14
C LEU A 466 -0.30 -39.31 -8.49
N GLN A 467 0.65 -40.11 -8.99
CA GLN A 467 0.91 -41.45 -8.48
C GLN A 467 1.34 -41.35 -7.01
N GLN A 468 0.52 -41.86 -6.09
CA GLN A 468 0.71 -41.80 -4.63
C GLN A 468 0.66 -40.38 -4.03
N ALA A 469 -0.12 -39.47 -4.63
CA ALA A 469 -0.45 -38.19 -4.00
C ALA A 469 -1.01 -38.43 -2.58
N THR A 470 -0.27 -38.00 -1.55
CA THR A 470 -0.70 -38.12 -0.15
C THR A 470 -1.44 -36.85 0.27
N GLY A 471 -2.52 -36.96 1.04
CA GLY A 471 -3.28 -35.81 1.57
C GLY A 471 -2.55 -34.98 2.63
N LYS A 472 -1.24 -34.72 2.45
CA LYS A 472 -0.49 -33.82 3.31
C LYS A 472 -1.04 -32.41 3.16
N ALA A 473 -1.22 -31.72 4.29
CA ALA A 473 -1.61 -30.31 4.27
C ALA A 473 -0.63 -29.51 3.39
N GLN A 474 -1.17 -28.63 2.55
CA GLN A 474 -0.45 -27.76 1.61
C GLN A 474 0.18 -28.43 0.36
N GLN A 475 0.03 -29.74 0.16
CA GLN A 475 0.43 -30.39 -1.09
C GLN A 475 -0.71 -30.33 -2.12
N ASN A 476 -0.89 -29.18 -2.78
CA ASN A 476 -2.03 -28.96 -3.67
C ASN A 476 -1.68 -28.28 -5.00
N THR A 477 -0.42 -27.96 -5.27
CA THR A 477 -0.03 -27.34 -6.54
C THR A 477 0.13 -28.40 -7.63
N LEU A 478 -0.87 -28.55 -8.49
CA LEU A 478 -0.78 -29.46 -9.65
C LEU A 478 0.28 -28.94 -10.62
N LEU A 479 0.16 -27.68 -11.05
CA LEU A 479 1.12 -27.03 -11.93
C LEU A 479 1.10 -25.53 -11.68
N MET A 480 2.26 -24.92 -11.46
CA MET A 480 2.41 -23.48 -11.42
C MET A 480 3.42 -23.04 -12.48
N ILE A 481 2.96 -22.15 -13.34
CA ILE A 481 3.74 -21.57 -14.42
C ILE A 481 4.26 -20.22 -13.95
N LYS A 482 5.57 -20.14 -13.71
CA LYS A 482 6.30 -18.91 -13.37
C LYS A 482 7.78 -19.01 -13.80
N PRO A 483 8.45 -17.90 -14.18
CA PRO A 483 7.85 -16.59 -14.43
C PRO A 483 6.96 -16.61 -15.68
N MET A 484 5.98 -15.71 -15.76
CA MET A 484 5.19 -15.53 -16.98
C MET A 484 6.08 -15.08 -18.15
N PRO A 485 5.87 -15.59 -19.38
CA PRO A 485 6.69 -15.28 -20.54
C PRO A 485 6.67 -13.78 -20.83
N SER A 486 7.83 -13.23 -21.17
CA SER A 486 7.97 -11.81 -21.51
C SER A 486 7.21 -11.39 -22.78
N SER A 487 6.84 -12.36 -23.63
CA SER A 487 6.03 -12.12 -24.82
C SER A 487 4.55 -11.85 -24.52
N LEU A 488 4.06 -12.18 -23.31
CA LEU A 488 2.69 -11.91 -22.92
C LEU A 488 2.49 -10.41 -22.67
N ASP A 489 1.62 -9.79 -23.45
CA ASP A 489 1.09 -8.46 -23.16
C ASP A 489 0.06 -8.54 -22.02
N ARG A 490 0.56 -8.41 -20.78
CA ARG A 490 -0.22 -8.54 -19.55
C ARG A 490 -1.34 -7.49 -19.43
N GLY A 491 -1.13 -6.30 -20.01
CA GLY A 491 -2.15 -5.24 -20.02
C GLY A 491 -3.36 -5.55 -20.89
N ARG A 492 -3.28 -6.61 -21.71
CA ARG A 492 -4.37 -7.09 -22.58
C ARG A 492 -4.84 -8.50 -22.25
N ALA A 493 -4.35 -9.08 -21.15
CA ALA A 493 -4.80 -10.39 -20.71
C ALA A 493 -6.24 -10.29 -20.18
N GLY A 494 -7.15 -11.08 -20.76
CA GLY A 494 -8.57 -11.11 -20.39
C GLY A 494 -9.04 -12.48 -19.93
N GLY A 495 -8.14 -13.43 -19.69
CA GLY A 495 -8.50 -14.80 -19.34
C GLY A 495 -7.41 -15.83 -19.67
N VAL A 496 -7.79 -17.11 -19.53
CA VAL A 496 -6.93 -18.27 -19.81
C VAL A 496 -7.64 -19.17 -20.81
N THR A 497 -6.93 -19.57 -21.87
CA THR A 497 -7.41 -20.54 -22.85
C THR A 497 -6.37 -21.62 -23.08
N GLY A 498 -6.80 -22.85 -23.38
CA GLY A 498 -5.91 -23.96 -23.62
C GLY A 498 -6.62 -25.29 -23.66
N LEU A 499 -5.86 -26.37 -23.52
CA LEU A 499 -6.37 -27.74 -23.47
C LEU A 499 -5.96 -28.35 -22.13
N LEU A 500 -6.94 -28.91 -21.40
CA LEU A 500 -6.73 -29.56 -20.11
C LEU A 500 -7.46 -30.91 -20.11
N GLY A 501 -6.87 -31.93 -19.49
CA GLY A 501 -7.50 -33.25 -19.41
C GLY A 501 -6.89 -34.08 -18.28
N ALA A 502 -7.65 -35.10 -17.86
CA ALA A 502 -7.23 -36.10 -16.89
C ALA A 502 -7.30 -37.50 -17.50
N SER A 503 -6.41 -38.39 -17.05
CA SER A 503 -6.42 -39.78 -17.48
C SER A 503 -7.74 -40.47 -17.09
N GLY A 504 -8.21 -41.41 -17.92
CA GLY A 504 -9.47 -42.11 -17.67
C GLY A 504 -9.46 -42.96 -16.39
N ASP A 505 -8.28 -43.32 -15.91
CA ASP A 505 -8.04 -44.13 -14.71
C ASP A 505 -7.77 -43.30 -13.45
N LEU A 506 -7.78 -41.96 -13.52
CA LEU A 506 -7.64 -41.10 -12.34
C LEU A 506 -8.71 -41.44 -11.30
N ARG A 507 -8.32 -41.71 -10.05
CA ARG A 507 -9.25 -41.99 -8.95
C ARG A 507 -9.18 -40.89 -7.90
N SER A 508 -10.35 -40.46 -7.42
CA SER A 508 -10.49 -39.53 -6.30
C SER A 508 -11.51 -40.13 -5.33
N GLU A 509 -11.19 -40.14 -4.04
CA GLU A 509 -12.13 -40.51 -2.98
C GLU A 509 -13.11 -39.36 -2.69
N ASP A 510 -12.70 -38.13 -2.97
CA ASP A 510 -13.58 -36.95 -2.89
C ASP A 510 -14.33 -36.75 -4.22
N PRO A 511 -15.66 -36.90 -4.24
CA PRO A 511 -16.48 -36.67 -5.43
C PRO A 511 -16.56 -35.20 -5.84
N ASN A 512 -16.19 -34.26 -4.96
CA ASN A 512 -16.20 -32.83 -5.21
C ASN A 512 -14.82 -32.27 -5.60
N ALA A 513 -13.81 -33.14 -5.74
CA ALA A 513 -12.47 -32.73 -6.13
C ALA A 513 -12.50 -32.03 -7.50
N ALA A 514 -11.85 -30.87 -7.55
CA ALA A 514 -11.84 -30.00 -8.71
C ALA A 514 -10.46 -29.35 -8.87
N VAL A 515 -10.10 -29.01 -10.11
CA VAL A 515 -8.95 -28.16 -10.42
C VAL A 515 -9.37 -26.71 -10.33
N GLN A 516 -8.74 -25.94 -9.47
CA GLN A 516 -8.86 -24.49 -9.44
C GLN A 516 -7.86 -23.88 -10.41
N VAL A 517 -8.33 -22.96 -11.24
CA VAL A 517 -7.48 -22.15 -12.12
C VAL A 517 -7.34 -20.77 -11.50
N ILE A 518 -6.11 -20.45 -11.10
CA ILE A 518 -5.80 -19.29 -10.27
C ILE A 518 -4.75 -18.46 -10.99
N LEU A 519 -5.07 -17.21 -11.28
CA LEU A 519 -4.10 -16.21 -11.67
C LEU A 519 -3.49 -15.58 -10.42
N GLN A 520 -2.20 -15.25 -10.48
CA GLN A 520 -1.54 -14.51 -9.41
C GLN A 520 -0.91 -13.26 -9.97
N SER A 521 -1.26 -12.12 -9.39
CA SER A 521 -0.64 -10.84 -9.65
C SER A 521 -0.16 -10.21 -8.35
N ASN A 522 0.70 -9.21 -8.46
CA ASN A 522 1.12 -8.47 -7.28
C ASN A 522 -0.05 -7.65 -6.67
N HIS A 523 -1.10 -7.38 -7.46
CA HIS A 523 -2.32 -6.74 -6.97
C HIS A 523 -3.20 -7.69 -6.16
N ASP A 524 -3.37 -8.93 -6.61
CA ASP A 524 -4.15 -9.98 -5.95
C ASP A 524 -3.51 -11.36 -6.19
N HIS A 525 -3.06 -11.98 -5.10
CA HIS A 525 -2.32 -13.24 -5.12
C HIS A 525 -3.21 -14.46 -5.45
N TRP A 526 -4.53 -14.33 -5.24
CA TRP A 526 -5.48 -15.45 -5.32
C TRP A 526 -6.68 -15.14 -6.22
N ILE A 527 -6.41 -14.88 -7.49
CA ILE A 527 -7.46 -14.62 -8.50
C ILE A 527 -7.97 -15.95 -9.07
N GLN A 528 -8.89 -16.61 -8.36
CA GLN A 528 -9.55 -17.81 -8.89
C GLN A 528 -10.51 -17.42 -10.02
N ILE A 529 -10.22 -17.87 -11.25
CA ILE A 529 -11.04 -17.58 -12.43
C ILE A 529 -11.91 -18.76 -12.87
N ALA A 530 -11.61 -19.98 -12.41
CA ALA A 530 -12.43 -21.16 -12.65
C ALA A 530 -12.20 -22.25 -11.60
N GLN A 531 -13.19 -23.12 -11.47
CA GLN A 531 -13.12 -24.38 -10.74
C GLN A 531 -13.74 -25.47 -11.61
N ILE A 532 -12.95 -26.47 -11.97
CA ILE A 532 -13.31 -27.51 -12.95
C ILE A 532 -13.33 -28.85 -12.24
N PRO A 533 -14.50 -29.50 -12.05
CA PRO A 533 -14.56 -30.81 -11.42
C PRO A 533 -13.65 -31.84 -12.12
N LEU A 534 -12.94 -32.67 -11.35
CA LEU A 534 -12.08 -33.72 -11.92
C LEU A 534 -12.88 -34.71 -12.78
N SER A 535 -14.15 -34.92 -12.45
CA SER A 535 -15.09 -35.74 -13.23
C SER A 535 -15.28 -35.22 -14.66
N GLU A 536 -15.21 -33.91 -14.89
CA GLU A 536 -15.35 -33.29 -16.21
C GLU A 536 -14.07 -33.39 -17.04
N LEU A 537 -12.91 -33.47 -16.39
CA LEU A 537 -11.61 -33.61 -17.06
C LEU A 537 -11.28 -35.04 -17.47
N LYS A 538 -11.95 -36.04 -16.89
CA LYS A 538 -11.69 -37.46 -17.18
C LYS A 538 -12.00 -37.85 -18.62
N GLY A 539 -11.16 -38.71 -19.18
CA GLY A 539 -11.45 -39.42 -20.42
C GLY A 539 -11.17 -38.62 -21.70
N GLY A 540 -10.33 -37.58 -21.62
CA GLY A 540 -9.82 -36.88 -22.80
C GLY A 540 -9.53 -35.41 -22.54
N TRP A 541 -9.16 -34.71 -23.61
CA TRP A 541 -8.87 -33.28 -23.57
C TRP A 541 -10.13 -32.44 -23.69
N LYS A 542 -10.20 -31.39 -22.88
CA LYS A 542 -11.23 -30.35 -22.94
C LYS A 542 -10.60 -29.05 -23.38
N GLU A 543 -11.28 -28.34 -24.28
CA GLU A 543 -10.95 -26.96 -24.55
C GLU A 543 -11.40 -26.12 -23.36
N LEU A 544 -10.45 -25.34 -22.84
CA LEU A 544 -10.67 -24.37 -21.79
C LEU A 544 -10.66 -22.99 -22.42
N SER A 545 -11.67 -22.19 -22.11
CA SER A 545 -11.74 -20.78 -22.51
C SER A 545 -12.42 -20.02 -21.39
N ILE A 546 -11.62 -19.65 -20.39
CA ILE A 546 -12.07 -18.88 -19.23
C ILE A 546 -11.81 -17.41 -19.54
N ARG A 547 -12.86 -16.60 -19.60
CA ARG A 547 -12.77 -15.15 -19.77
C ARG A 547 -13.08 -14.47 -18.44
N THR A 548 -12.38 -13.38 -18.14
CA THR A 548 -12.79 -12.41 -17.13
C THR A 548 -13.29 -11.13 -17.81
N THR A 549 -14.42 -10.63 -17.33
CA THR A 549 -14.97 -9.31 -17.68
C THR A 549 -15.12 -8.42 -16.46
N GLU A 550 -14.74 -8.91 -15.28
CA GLU A 550 -14.84 -8.15 -14.06
C GLU A 550 -13.76 -7.06 -14.07
N PRO A 551 -14.13 -5.76 -13.97
CA PRO A 551 -13.15 -4.68 -14.03
C PRO A 551 -12.04 -4.80 -12.98
N GLU A 552 -12.36 -5.25 -11.78
CA GLU A 552 -11.38 -5.48 -10.70
C GLU A 552 -10.37 -6.56 -11.06
N LEU A 553 -10.81 -7.64 -11.71
CA LEU A 553 -9.92 -8.69 -12.17
C LEU A 553 -9.03 -8.21 -13.31
N LEU A 554 -9.60 -7.48 -14.27
CA LEU A 554 -8.85 -6.91 -15.39
C LEU A 554 -7.80 -5.91 -14.92
N ALA A 555 -8.09 -5.11 -13.89
CA ALA A 555 -7.13 -4.19 -13.29
C ALA A 555 -5.91 -4.89 -12.65
N ALA A 556 -6.05 -6.16 -12.25
CA ALA A 556 -4.96 -6.96 -11.69
C ALA A 556 -4.08 -7.62 -12.77
N MET A 557 -4.54 -7.68 -14.02
CA MET A 557 -3.87 -8.39 -15.12
C MET A 557 -2.48 -7.83 -15.51
N PRO A 558 -2.24 -6.49 -15.53
CA PRO A 558 -0.92 -5.94 -15.85
C PRO A 558 0.21 -6.44 -14.94
N GLU A 559 -0.11 -6.79 -13.70
CA GLU A 559 0.83 -7.24 -12.66
C GLU A 559 0.92 -8.77 -12.53
N LEU A 560 0.38 -9.53 -13.48
CA LEU A 560 0.45 -11.00 -13.46
C LEU A 560 1.88 -11.52 -13.43
N TYR A 561 2.16 -12.43 -12.50
CA TYR A 561 3.46 -13.12 -12.40
C TYR A 561 3.34 -14.65 -12.42
N ALA A 562 2.15 -15.23 -12.22
CA ALA A 562 1.96 -16.68 -12.31
C ALA A 562 0.54 -17.10 -12.74
N LEU A 563 0.46 -18.30 -13.32
CA LEU A 563 -0.77 -19.09 -13.51
C LEU A 563 -0.62 -20.41 -12.73
N ARG A 564 -1.55 -20.67 -11.83
CA ARG A 564 -1.55 -21.84 -10.94
C ARG A 564 -2.78 -22.70 -11.20
N PHE A 565 -2.54 -24.00 -11.33
CA PHE A 565 -3.53 -25.06 -11.27
C PHE A 565 -3.37 -25.78 -9.92
N GLN A 566 -4.44 -25.81 -9.14
CA GLN A 566 -4.47 -26.35 -7.78
C GLN A 566 -5.55 -27.41 -7.62
#